data_AF-A0A1P8KKW9-F1
#
_entry.id   AF-A0A1P8KKW9-F1
#
_cell.length_a   1.000
_cell.length_b   1.000
_cell.length_c   1.000
_cell.angle_alpha   90.00
_cell.angle_beta   90.00
_cell.angle_gamma   90.00
#
_symmetry.space_group_name_H-M   'P 1'
#
loop_
_entity.id
_entity.type
_entity.pdbx_description
1 polymer ?
#
loop_
_entity_poly.entity_id
_entity_poly.type
_entity_poly.pdbx_seq_one_letter_code
_entity_poly.pdbx_strand_id
1 'polypeptide(L)'
;MKFILTILLFTNLAFASYTIKYQGLTLGTIKNFDTLKDNYLEADVTNSIARFLLGKDKFVFYNEDYTGKKDDSNTKYKKDKYAIVYILQKAAANDIKNERIEVKKNKFIDVKFDKNYKFIYNSKNRIKSDGYFEMKNGVLEVLVEDVNSIKIVKNN
;
A
#
# COMPACT_ATOMS: atom_id res chain seq x y z
N MET A 1 36.28 -23.05 -8.79
CA MET A 1 35.42 -22.57 -7.69
C MET A 1 34.97 -21.11 -7.78
N LYS A 2 35.15 -20.39 -8.92
CA LYS A 2 34.68 -18.99 -9.06
C LYS A 2 33.27 -18.83 -9.67
N PHE A 3 32.70 -19.88 -10.26
CA PHE A 3 31.38 -19.81 -10.92
C PHE A 3 30.18 -20.02 -9.98
N ILE A 4 30.37 -20.63 -8.80
CA ILE A 4 29.28 -20.84 -7.83
C ILE A 4 28.90 -19.51 -7.14
N LEU A 5 29.86 -18.59 -6.98
CA LEU A 5 29.60 -17.26 -6.43
C LEU A 5 28.75 -16.38 -7.37
N THR A 6 28.83 -16.60 -8.69
CA THR A 6 28.08 -15.82 -9.69
C THR A 6 26.61 -16.21 -9.75
N ILE A 7 26.27 -17.47 -9.40
CA ILE A 7 24.89 -17.95 -9.33
C ILE A 7 24.15 -17.36 -8.10
N LEU A 8 24.87 -17.03 -7.03
CA LEU A 8 24.36 -16.28 -5.86
C LEU A 8 24.08 -14.79 -6.15
N LEU A 9 24.57 -14.24 -7.27
CA LEU A 9 24.24 -12.87 -7.70
C LEU A 9 22.93 -12.82 -8.49
N PHE A 10 22.39 -13.98 -8.90
CA PHE A 10 21.06 -14.11 -9.50
C PHE A 10 20.01 -14.66 -8.53
N THR A 11 20.39 -15.00 -7.29
CA THR A 11 19.39 -15.39 -6.27
C THR A 11 18.64 -14.15 -5.79
N ASN A 12 17.51 -13.92 -6.44
CA ASN A 12 16.28 -13.43 -5.80
C ASN A 12 16.30 -12.01 -5.25
N LEU A 13 16.69 -11.05 -6.08
CA LEU A 13 15.99 -9.78 -6.09
C LEU A 13 14.90 -9.83 -7.17
N ALA A 14 14.05 -10.85 -7.10
CA ALA A 14 12.65 -10.70 -7.50
C ALA A 14 12.04 -9.73 -6.50
N PHE A 15 12.44 -8.46 -6.55
CA PHE A 15 11.72 -7.40 -5.88
C PHE A 15 10.34 -7.44 -6.51
N ALA A 16 9.37 -8.00 -5.79
CA ALA A 16 7.97 -7.88 -6.12
C ALA A 16 7.67 -6.38 -6.12
N SER A 17 7.77 -5.77 -7.29
CA SER A 17 7.29 -4.42 -7.51
C SER A 17 5.78 -4.50 -7.70
N TYR A 18 5.06 -3.47 -7.32
CA TYR A 18 3.61 -3.42 -7.46
C TYR A 18 3.25 -2.27 -8.37
N THR A 19 2.26 -2.47 -9.23
CA THR A 19 1.67 -1.40 -10.03
C THR A 19 0.49 -0.79 -9.30
N ILE A 20 0.49 0.54 -9.13
CA ILE A 20 -0.66 1.32 -8.65
C ILE A 20 -1.48 1.77 -9.85
N LYS A 21 -2.77 1.46 -9.85
CA LYS A 21 -3.75 1.93 -10.83
C LYS A 21 -4.83 2.77 -10.16
N TYR A 22 -5.28 3.81 -10.85
CA TYR A 22 -6.43 4.63 -10.48
C TYR A 22 -7.35 4.74 -11.69
N GLN A 23 -8.61 4.33 -11.54
CA GLN A 23 -9.57 4.28 -12.65
C GLN A 23 -9.02 3.52 -13.87
N GLY A 24 -8.27 2.43 -13.63
CA GLY A 24 -7.64 1.62 -14.67
C GLY A 24 -6.32 2.17 -15.23
N LEU A 25 -5.98 3.44 -14.97
CA LEU A 25 -4.72 4.05 -15.40
C LEU A 25 -3.59 3.73 -14.44
N THR A 26 -2.47 3.21 -14.95
CA THR A 26 -1.25 3.07 -14.17
C THR A 26 -0.72 4.44 -13.77
N LEU A 27 -0.57 4.68 -12.47
CA LEU A 27 -0.04 5.92 -11.91
C LEU A 27 1.44 5.81 -11.52
N GLY A 28 1.83 4.65 -11.02
CA GLY A 28 3.12 4.49 -10.37
C GLY A 28 3.40 3.07 -9.95
N THR A 29 4.54 2.90 -9.28
CA THR A 29 5.01 1.61 -8.79
C THR A 29 5.48 1.69 -7.34
N ILE A 30 5.21 0.65 -6.57
CA ILE A 30 5.78 0.44 -5.23
C ILE A 30 6.90 -0.58 -5.39
N LYS A 31 8.11 -0.29 -4.93
CA LYS A 31 9.24 -1.22 -5.07
C LYS A 31 9.13 -2.43 -4.15
N ASN A 32 8.72 -2.19 -2.91
CA ASN A 32 8.46 -3.18 -1.88
C ASN A 32 7.60 -2.54 -0.77
N PHE A 33 7.22 -3.34 0.23
CA PHE A 33 6.44 -2.89 1.38
C PHE A 33 7.27 -2.75 2.66
N ASP A 34 8.60 -2.67 2.56
CA ASP A 34 9.48 -2.63 3.74
C ASP A 34 9.25 -1.39 4.60
N THR A 35 8.82 -0.29 3.98
CA THR A 35 8.52 0.98 4.64
C THR A 35 7.31 0.90 5.57
N LEU A 36 6.48 -0.15 5.44
CA LEU A 36 5.32 -0.33 6.31
C LEU A 36 5.74 -0.46 7.78
N LYS A 37 6.90 -1.06 8.08
CA LYS A 37 7.41 -1.14 9.47
C LYS A 37 7.63 0.24 10.10
N ASP A 38 7.86 1.24 9.26
CA ASP A 38 8.13 2.63 9.62
C ASP A 38 6.88 3.51 9.42
N ASN A 39 5.69 2.90 9.34
CA ASN A 39 4.40 3.59 9.31
C ASN A 39 4.10 4.37 8.01
N TYR A 40 4.72 3.98 6.89
CA TYR A 40 4.44 4.58 5.59
C TYR A 40 4.54 3.63 4.40
N LEU A 41 4.00 4.06 3.27
CA LEU A 41 4.11 3.43 1.97
C LEU A 41 4.73 4.43 0.99
N GLU A 42 5.83 4.04 0.35
CA GLU A 42 6.47 4.81 -0.71
C GLU A 42 6.10 4.26 -2.09
N ALA A 43 5.81 5.17 -3.03
CA ALA A 43 5.58 4.86 -4.42
C ALA A 43 6.31 5.85 -5.34
N ASP A 44 6.88 5.33 -6.42
CA ASP A 44 7.43 6.11 -7.51
C ASP A 44 6.34 6.40 -8.55
N VAL A 45 6.20 7.65 -8.96
CA VAL A 45 5.23 8.09 -9.98
C VAL A 45 5.84 7.86 -11.36
N THR A 46 5.38 6.82 -12.05
CA THR A 46 5.91 6.41 -13.35
C THR A 46 5.14 7.02 -14.52
N ASN A 47 3.87 7.41 -14.30
CA ASN A 47 3.04 8.02 -15.33
C ASN A 47 3.35 9.51 -15.47
N SER A 48 3.70 9.97 -16.68
CA SER A 48 4.06 11.37 -16.93
C SER A 48 2.92 12.36 -16.68
N ILE A 49 1.66 11.98 -16.94
CA ILE A 49 0.48 12.82 -16.66
C ILE A 49 0.27 12.91 -15.15
N ALA A 50 0.36 11.78 -14.44
CA ALA A 50 0.24 11.76 -12.98
C ALA A 50 1.36 12.61 -12.33
N ARG A 51 2.59 12.48 -12.83
CA ARG A 51 3.75 13.28 -12.38
C ARG A 51 3.54 14.77 -12.64
N PHE A 52 3.02 15.14 -13.81
CA PHE A 52 2.69 16.52 -14.15
C PHE A 52 1.63 17.10 -13.21
N LEU A 53 0.54 16.36 -12.95
CA LEU A 53 -0.53 16.79 -12.04
C LEU A 53 -0.10 16.84 -10.57
N LEU A 54 0.75 15.91 -10.13
CA LEU A 54 1.29 15.87 -8.78
C LEU A 54 2.42 16.89 -8.56
N GLY A 55 3.13 17.25 -9.63
CA GLY A 55 4.35 18.08 -9.60
C GLY A 55 5.50 17.43 -8.84
N LYS A 56 5.47 16.10 -8.68
CA LYS A 56 6.37 15.30 -7.83
C LYS A 56 6.60 13.93 -8.46
N ASP A 57 7.79 13.39 -8.24
CA ASP A 57 8.21 12.08 -8.77
C ASP A 57 7.91 10.94 -7.81
N LYS A 58 7.71 11.27 -6.54
CA LYS A 58 7.46 10.31 -5.48
C LYS A 58 6.21 10.65 -4.69
N PHE A 59 5.64 9.61 -4.10
CA PHE A 59 4.49 9.71 -3.24
C PHE A 59 4.71 8.89 -1.97
N VAL A 60 4.50 9.52 -0.82
CA VAL A 60 4.56 8.86 0.49
C VAL A 60 3.20 8.97 1.17
N PHE A 61 2.54 7.83 1.35
CA PHE A 61 1.35 7.67 2.20
C PHE A 61 1.78 7.28 3.60
N TYR A 62 1.40 8.04 4.62
CA TYR A 62 1.87 7.79 6.00
C TYR A 62 0.74 7.81 7.02
N ASN A 63 0.78 6.95 8.04
CA ASN A 63 -0.23 6.91 9.10
C ASN A 63 0.06 7.96 10.21
N GLU A 64 -0.66 7.94 11.34
CA GLU A 64 -0.46 8.94 12.40
C GLU A 64 0.89 8.80 13.14
N ASP A 65 1.48 7.61 13.15
CA ASP A 65 2.69 7.22 13.88
C ASP A 65 3.99 7.38 13.06
N TYR A 66 3.90 7.96 11.86
CA TYR A 66 5.06 8.25 11.02
C TYR A 66 5.94 9.36 11.59
N THR A 67 7.22 9.06 11.81
CA THR A 67 8.22 9.97 12.40
C THR A 67 9.24 10.49 11.39
N GLY A 68 9.18 10.06 10.13
CA GLY A 68 10.13 10.47 9.11
C GLY A 68 10.03 11.96 8.73
N LYS A 69 11.15 12.51 8.26
CA LYS A 69 11.23 13.90 7.79
C LYS A 69 10.46 14.07 6.48
N LYS A 70 9.89 15.26 6.30
CA LYS A 70 9.06 15.65 5.14
C LYS A 70 9.71 16.80 4.38
N ASP A 71 10.96 16.61 4.00
CA ASP A 71 11.84 17.64 3.45
C ASP A 71 12.29 17.36 2.01
N ASP A 72 11.98 16.19 1.44
CA ASP A 72 12.25 15.91 0.03
C ASP A 72 11.30 16.71 -0.88
N SER A 73 11.88 17.64 -1.64
CA SER A 73 11.17 18.50 -2.57
C SER A 73 10.55 17.74 -3.74
N ASN A 74 11.01 16.53 -4.07
CA ASN A 74 10.45 15.69 -5.14
C ASN A 74 9.42 14.68 -4.64
N THR A 75 9.12 14.67 -3.34
CA THR A 75 8.16 13.76 -2.72
C THR A 75 6.89 14.48 -2.29
N LYS A 76 5.73 13.94 -2.69
CA LYS A 76 4.43 14.32 -2.15
C LYS A 76 4.12 13.49 -0.92
N TYR A 77 4.12 14.12 0.25
CA TYR A 77 3.69 13.49 1.48
C TYR A 77 2.18 13.67 1.68
N LYS A 78 1.45 12.57 1.89
CA LYS A 78 0.03 12.60 2.21
C LYS A 78 -0.28 11.68 3.39
N LYS A 79 -0.93 12.24 4.38
CA LYS A 79 -1.46 11.45 5.49
C LYS A 79 -2.53 10.49 4.97
N ASP A 80 -2.39 9.23 5.33
CA ASP A 80 -3.36 8.19 5.10
C ASP A 80 -4.59 8.44 5.98
N LYS A 81 -5.70 8.78 5.34
CA LYS A 81 -6.97 9.07 6.02
C LYS A 81 -7.86 7.83 6.16
N TYR A 82 -7.53 6.76 5.45
CA TYR A 82 -8.33 5.55 5.27
C TYR A 82 -7.68 4.32 5.89
N ALA A 83 -6.55 4.51 6.58
CA ALA A 83 -5.71 3.50 7.22
C ALA A 83 -5.35 2.30 6.33
N ILE A 84 -5.13 2.56 5.04
CA ILE A 84 -4.56 1.61 4.09
C ILE A 84 -3.18 1.13 4.58
N VAL A 85 -2.32 2.02 5.07
CA VAL A 85 -1.00 1.66 5.62
C VAL A 85 -1.15 0.68 6.78
N TYR A 86 -2.11 0.93 7.68
CA TYR A 86 -2.38 0.06 8.83
C TYR A 86 -2.88 -1.32 8.39
N ILE A 87 -3.84 -1.35 7.47
CA ILE A 87 -4.39 -2.61 6.94
C ILE A 87 -3.28 -3.44 6.28
N LEU A 88 -2.40 -2.80 5.50
CA LEU A 88 -1.25 -3.45 4.88
C LEU A 88 -0.22 -3.96 5.90
N GLN A 89 0.04 -3.22 6.99
CA GLN A 89 0.90 -3.67 8.09
C GLN A 89 0.37 -4.96 8.72
N LYS A 90 -0.93 -4.98 9.04
CA LYS A 90 -1.60 -6.16 9.62
C LYS A 90 -1.58 -7.35 8.67
N ALA A 91 -1.82 -7.11 7.40
CA ALA A 91 -1.74 -8.12 6.35
C ALA A 91 -0.33 -8.75 6.29
N ALA A 92 0.72 -7.92 6.28
CA ALA A 92 2.10 -8.37 6.23
C ALA A 92 2.53 -9.16 7.47
N ALA A 93 1.98 -8.83 8.65
CA ALA A 93 2.29 -9.50 9.91
C ALA A 93 1.62 -10.88 10.08
N ASN A 94 0.76 -11.31 9.16
CA ASN A 94 -0.12 -12.48 9.32
C ASN A 94 -0.99 -12.43 10.61
N ASP A 95 -1.17 -11.25 11.21
CA ASP A 95 -1.95 -11.03 12.42
C ASP A 95 -3.36 -10.60 12.05
N ILE A 96 -4.20 -11.57 11.68
CA ILE A 96 -5.43 -11.28 10.96
C ILE A 96 -6.66 -12.00 11.53
N LYS A 97 -7.46 -11.23 12.29
CA LYS A 97 -8.70 -11.59 13.01
C LYS A 97 -9.71 -10.47 12.90
N ASN A 98 -11.00 -10.79 12.80
CA ASN A 98 -12.07 -9.79 12.60
C ASN A 98 -11.92 -8.66 13.61
N GLU A 99 -11.80 -7.43 13.11
CA GLU A 99 -11.45 -6.29 13.95
C GLU A 99 -12.16 -5.03 13.45
N ARG A 100 -12.66 -4.24 14.41
CA ARG A 100 -13.08 -2.87 14.19
C ARG A 100 -12.02 -1.96 14.80
N ILE A 101 -11.37 -1.16 13.96
CA ILE A 101 -10.35 -0.20 14.39
C ILE A 101 -10.98 1.19 14.39
N GLU A 102 -11.06 1.83 15.55
CA GLU A 102 -11.43 3.25 15.61
C GLU A 102 -10.23 4.11 15.20
N VAL A 103 -10.34 4.78 14.05
CA VAL A 103 -9.30 5.69 13.56
C VAL A 103 -9.42 7.04 14.28
N LYS A 104 -10.65 7.53 14.47
CA LYS A 104 -11.04 8.71 15.25
C LYS A 104 -12.50 8.59 15.67
N LYS A 105 -12.96 9.51 16.54
CA LYS A 105 -14.38 9.67 16.86
C LYS A 105 -15.26 9.62 15.61
N ASN A 106 -16.17 8.64 15.56
CA ASN A 106 -17.10 8.37 14.45
C ASN A 106 -16.42 8.00 13.11
N LYS A 107 -15.20 7.46 13.16
CA LYS A 107 -14.45 6.96 12.00
C LYS A 107 -13.83 5.63 12.34
N PHE A 108 -14.26 4.58 11.65
CA PHE A 108 -13.81 3.22 11.92
C PHE A 108 -13.51 2.48 10.64
N ILE A 109 -12.64 1.49 10.77
CA ILE A 109 -12.36 0.50 9.74
C ILE A 109 -12.82 -0.83 10.28
N ASP A 110 -13.73 -1.45 9.54
CA ASP A 110 -14.11 -2.84 9.77
C ASP A 110 -13.26 -3.70 8.84
N VAL A 111 -12.42 -4.57 9.40
CA VAL A 111 -11.69 -5.59 8.65
C VAL A 111 -12.32 -6.94 8.92
N LYS A 112 -12.78 -7.59 7.85
CA LYS A 112 -13.37 -8.92 7.89
C LYS A 112 -12.46 -9.91 7.18
N PHE A 113 -12.17 -11.00 7.88
CA PHE A 113 -11.31 -12.06 7.42
C PHE A 113 -12.18 -13.15 6.83
N ASP A 114 -12.19 -13.22 5.50
CA ASP A 114 -12.74 -14.35 4.76
C ASP A 114 -11.64 -14.95 3.84
N LYS A 115 -12.00 -15.55 2.70
CA LYS A 115 -11.01 -16.01 1.71
C LYS A 115 -10.14 -14.84 1.20
N ASN A 116 -10.73 -13.65 1.14
CA ASN A 116 -10.08 -12.38 0.83
C ASN A 116 -10.25 -11.45 2.05
N TYR A 117 -9.30 -10.57 2.26
CA TYR A 117 -9.33 -9.66 3.40
C TYR A 117 -10.15 -8.43 3.05
N LYS A 118 -11.41 -8.40 3.46
CA LYS A 118 -12.31 -7.28 3.17
C LYS A 118 -12.12 -6.17 4.17
N PHE A 119 -12.15 -4.94 3.70
CA PHE A 119 -12.14 -3.76 4.56
C PHE A 119 -13.24 -2.79 4.16
N ILE A 120 -13.81 -2.10 5.16
CA ILE A 120 -14.76 -1.01 4.97
C ILE A 120 -14.35 0.12 5.90
N TYR A 121 -13.99 1.26 5.31
CA TYR A 121 -13.78 2.49 6.06
C TYR A 121 -15.08 3.30 6.08
N ASN A 122 -15.58 3.54 7.29
CA ASN A 122 -16.76 4.33 7.56
C ASN A 122 -16.38 5.66 8.22
N SER A 123 -16.97 6.75 7.76
CA SER A 123 -16.90 8.03 8.44
C SER A 123 -18.30 8.62 8.59
N LYS A 124 -18.71 8.87 9.84
CA LYS A 124 -20.02 9.44 10.18
C LYS A 124 -21.18 8.66 9.53
N ASN A 125 -21.16 7.33 9.65
CA ASN A 125 -22.14 6.40 9.07
C ASN A 125 -22.21 6.41 7.53
N ARG A 126 -21.15 6.87 6.86
CA ARG A 126 -21.02 6.80 5.40
C ARG A 126 -19.78 5.98 5.04
N ILE A 127 -19.95 4.99 4.18
CA ILE A 127 -18.83 4.26 3.58
C ILE A 127 -18.08 5.27 2.70
N LYS A 128 -16.78 5.44 2.98
CA LYS A 128 -15.90 6.37 2.26
C LYS A 128 -14.81 5.66 1.49
N SER A 129 -14.57 4.39 1.83
CA SER A 129 -13.69 3.49 1.12
C SER A 129 -14.08 2.07 1.50
N ASP A 130 -14.02 1.15 0.56
CA ASP A 130 -14.22 -0.28 0.76
C ASP A 130 -13.43 -1.07 -0.27
N GLY A 131 -13.25 -2.36 -0.01
CA GLY A 131 -12.61 -3.25 -0.95
C GLY A 131 -12.02 -4.46 -0.26
N TYR A 132 -10.97 -5.01 -0.86
CA TYR A 132 -10.32 -6.19 -0.34
C TYR A 132 -8.83 -6.25 -0.70
N PHE A 133 -8.10 -7.12 -0.02
CA PHE A 133 -6.78 -7.54 -0.45
C PHE A 133 -6.66 -9.06 -0.42
N GLU A 134 -5.76 -9.59 -1.25
CA GLU A 134 -5.43 -11.01 -1.33
C GLU A 134 -3.97 -11.18 -0.93
N MET A 135 -3.73 -12.11 -0.02
CA MET A 135 -2.39 -12.47 0.43
C MET A 135 -2.09 -13.90 0.03
N LYS A 136 -0.86 -14.16 -0.43
CA LYS A 136 -0.35 -15.50 -0.71
C LYS A 136 0.99 -15.67 -0.02
N ASN A 137 1.08 -16.62 0.91
CA ASN A 137 2.30 -16.90 1.68
C ASN A 137 2.88 -15.65 2.37
N GLY A 138 2.03 -14.80 2.95
CA GLY A 138 2.44 -13.55 3.60
C GLY A 138 2.81 -12.40 2.65
N VAL A 139 2.65 -12.59 1.33
CA VAL A 139 2.92 -11.56 0.31
C VAL A 139 1.60 -11.03 -0.23
N LEU A 140 1.48 -9.70 -0.36
CA LEU A 140 0.33 -9.09 -1.03
C LEU A 140 0.35 -9.49 -2.51
N GLU A 141 -0.78 -9.96 -3.03
CA GLU A 141 -0.94 -10.22 -4.47
C GLU A 141 -1.74 -9.10 -5.13
N VAL A 142 -2.83 -8.69 -4.48
CA VAL A 142 -3.65 -7.57 -4.94
C VAL A 142 -4.29 -6.84 -3.77
N LEU A 143 -4.42 -5.53 -3.89
CA LEU A 143 -5.34 -4.70 -3.11
C LEU A 143 -6.26 -4.00 -4.10
N VAL A 144 -7.56 -4.10 -3.86
CA VAL A 144 -8.61 -3.39 -4.59
C VAL A 144 -9.36 -2.51 -3.61
N GLU A 145 -9.52 -1.25 -3.97
CA GLU A 145 -10.36 -0.29 -3.28
C GLU A 145 -11.40 0.23 -4.27
N ASP A 146 -12.66 -0.13 -4.03
CA ASP A 146 -13.71 -0.04 -5.04
C ASP A 146 -14.23 1.39 -5.17
N VAL A 147 -14.51 2.08 -4.06
CA VAL A 147 -15.09 3.45 -4.05
C VAL A 147 -14.25 4.47 -4.80
N ASN A 148 -12.92 4.47 -4.67
CA ASN A 148 -12.04 5.39 -5.39
C ASN A 148 -11.34 4.72 -6.57
N SER A 149 -11.71 3.48 -6.91
CA SER A 149 -11.17 2.72 -8.04
C SER A 149 -9.64 2.63 -8.03
N ILE A 150 -9.07 2.39 -6.85
CA ILE A 150 -7.63 2.20 -6.67
C ILE A 150 -7.34 0.70 -6.69
N LYS A 151 -6.29 0.31 -7.41
CA LYS A 151 -5.83 -1.07 -7.43
C LYS A 151 -4.32 -1.12 -7.31
N ILE A 152 -3.80 -1.92 -6.39
CA ILE A 152 -2.38 -2.22 -6.27
C ILE A 152 -2.22 -3.69 -6.63
N VAL A 153 -1.40 -3.99 -7.63
CA VAL A 153 -1.21 -5.36 -8.13
C VAL A 153 0.25 -5.70 -8.12
N LYS A 154 0.62 -6.86 -7.58
CA LYS A 154 1.97 -7.39 -7.66
C LYS A 154 2.35 -7.62 -9.12
N ASN A 155 3.54 -7.20 -9.51
CA ASN A 155 4.12 -7.49 -10.81
C ASN A 155 4.69 -8.91 -10.76
N ASN A 156 4.40 -9.70 -11.82
CA ASN A 156 4.91 -11.07 -12.00
C ASN A 156 6.33 -11.06 -12.58
#